data_AF-A0A2I0J5A9-F1
#
_entry.id   AF-A0A2I0J5A9-F1
#
_cell.length_a   1.000
_cell.length_b   1.000
_cell.length_c   1.000
_cell.angle_alpha   90.00
_cell.angle_beta   90.00
_cell.angle_gamma   90.00
#
_symmetry.space_group_name_H-M   'P 1'
#
loop_
_entity.id
_entity.type
_entity.pdbx_description
1 polymer ?
#
loop_
_entity_poly.entity_id
_entity_poly.type
_entity_poly.pdbx_seq_one_letter_code
_entity_poly.pdbx_strand_id
1 'polypeptide(L)'
;MEKKKKRKVEAADAMPKSSEANWQWLVHRGTRPVFLVVSLFGLLIRAAVSLHSYSGAGNPPKFGDFEAQRHWMEITLNLPPKDWYTNSTSNDLSYWGLDYPPLTAYQSYFHGLFLRFFDPDSVALFTSRGYETYLGKLLMRWTVLSSDALVFFPAVFYFLYVYYYGRKGRNTCDIAWHIAMLLINPAMILIDHGHFQYNCISLGFTVGAVAAIFSHKDLVASALFCLALNHKQMSAYYAPAFFAHLLGKCLRRRNPILEVYKLGLVVLGTFAIVWWPYLHSSDAILRVVSRLAPFERGIYEDYVANFC
;
A
#
# COMPACT_ATOMS: atom_id res chain seq x y z
N MET A 1 26.06 48.78 -27.25
CA MET A 1 25.95 48.56 -25.79
C MET A 1 25.01 47.38 -25.57
N GLU A 2 25.45 46.15 -25.85
CA GLU A 2 24.51 45.01 -25.91
C GLU A 2 25.22 43.66 -25.67
N LYS A 3 25.60 43.39 -24.42
CA LYS A 3 26.04 42.05 -23.96
C LYS A 3 25.67 41.86 -22.49
N LYS A 4 24.41 41.59 -22.18
CA LYS A 4 24.03 41.17 -20.80
C LYS A 4 22.85 40.21 -20.67
N LYS A 5 22.40 39.55 -21.75
CA LYS A 5 21.20 38.68 -21.71
C LYS A 5 21.43 37.17 -21.90
N LYS A 6 22.69 36.69 -21.89
CA LYS A 6 22.98 35.25 -22.11
C LYS A 6 23.35 34.41 -20.88
N ARG A 7 23.31 34.96 -19.65
CA ARG A 7 23.87 34.28 -18.46
C ARG A 7 22.84 33.71 -17.47
N LYS A 8 21.62 33.38 -17.90
CA LYS A 8 20.54 32.95 -16.98
C LYS A 8 19.87 31.59 -17.28
N VAL A 9 20.37 30.79 -18.23
CA VAL A 9 19.69 29.53 -18.63
C VAL A 9 20.42 28.24 -18.22
N GLU A 10 21.68 28.29 -17.77
CA GLU A 10 22.47 27.06 -17.54
C GLU A 10 22.61 26.60 -16.07
N ALA A 11 21.77 27.08 -15.15
CA ALA A 11 21.92 26.76 -13.71
C ALA A 11 20.95 25.71 -13.16
N ALA A 12 20.22 24.96 -14.01
CA ALA A 12 19.16 24.05 -13.56
C ALA A 12 19.49 22.54 -13.64
N ASP A 13 20.67 22.14 -14.15
CA ASP A 13 20.91 20.74 -14.55
C ASP A 13 22.07 20.01 -13.84
N ALA A 14 22.51 20.47 -12.67
CA ALA A 14 23.57 19.77 -11.94
C ALA A 14 23.00 18.81 -10.87
N MET A 15 22.83 17.54 -11.23
CA MET A 15 22.76 16.43 -10.26
C MET A 15 24.19 16.12 -9.77
N PRO A 16 24.43 15.83 -8.48
CA PRO A 16 25.79 15.75 -7.94
C PRO A 16 26.56 14.52 -8.44
N LYS A 17 27.88 14.69 -8.58
CA LYS A 17 28.84 13.60 -8.80
C LYS A 17 28.81 12.63 -7.61
N SER A 18 28.83 11.34 -7.92
CA SER A 18 28.52 10.20 -7.04
C SER A 18 29.41 10.01 -5.81
N SER A 19 30.51 10.75 -5.63
CA SER A 19 31.42 10.57 -4.49
C SER A 19 31.15 11.51 -3.30
N GLU A 20 30.58 12.70 -3.51
CA GLU A 20 30.22 13.63 -2.41
C GLU A 20 28.83 13.38 -1.83
N ALA A 21 28.01 12.59 -2.51
CA ALA A 21 26.64 12.23 -2.11
C ALA A 21 26.59 11.27 -0.91
N ASN A 22 27.70 10.58 -0.58
CA ASN A 22 27.67 9.54 0.46
C ASN A 22 27.64 10.11 1.89
N TRP A 23 28.26 11.26 2.15
CA TRP A 23 28.33 11.83 3.52
C TRP A 23 27.35 12.96 3.81
N GLN A 24 26.65 13.51 2.80
CA GLN A 24 25.55 14.46 3.04
C GLN A 24 24.32 13.81 3.69
N TRP A 25 24.20 12.47 3.61
CA TRP A 25 23.22 11.70 4.36
C TRP A 25 23.39 11.94 5.87
N LEU A 26 24.61 11.95 6.43
CA LEU A 26 24.83 12.16 7.87
C LEU A 26 24.47 13.56 8.40
N VAL A 27 24.24 14.57 7.54
CA VAL A 27 24.22 15.99 7.91
C VAL A 27 22.83 16.64 7.91
N HIS A 28 21.74 15.90 7.69
CA HIS A 28 20.37 16.40 7.92
C HIS A 28 20.02 16.44 9.42
N ARG A 29 20.61 17.40 10.16
CA ARG A 29 20.61 17.44 11.63
C ARG A 29 19.23 17.60 12.32
N GLY A 30 18.17 18.04 11.62
CA GLY A 30 16.84 18.27 12.23
C GLY A 30 15.74 17.27 11.81
N THR A 31 15.70 16.87 10.53
CA THR A 31 14.57 16.10 9.98
C THR A 31 14.52 14.66 10.51
N ARG A 32 15.67 14.01 10.68
CA ARG A 32 15.76 12.63 11.16
C ARG A 32 15.29 12.45 12.60
N PRO A 33 15.82 13.20 13.59
CA PRO A 33 15.35 13.04 14.96
C PRO A 33 13.85 13.38 15.08
N VAL A 34 13.37 14.41 14.39
CA VAL A 34 11.93 14.73 14.35
C VAL A 34 11.12 13.57 13.76
N PHE A 35 11.53 13.02 12.61
CA PHE A 35 10.85 11.88 12.01
C PHE A 35 10.83 10.67 12.94
N LEU A 36 11.95 10.35 13.60
CA LEU A 36 12.04 9.23 14.53
C LEU A 36 11.11 9.42 15.73
N VAL A 37 11.11 10.59 16.36
CA VAL A 37 10.26 10.88 17.53
C VAL A 37 8.78 10.80 17.15
N VAL A 38 8.37 11.46 16.05
CA VAL A 38 6.98 11.43 15.58
C VAL A 38 6.58 10.02 15.12
N SER A 39 7.49 9.25 14.53
CA SER A 39 7.24 7.85 14.15
C SER A 39 7.03 6.96 15.37
N LEU A 40 7.90 7.05 16.38
CA LEU A 40 7.75 6.28 17.62
C LEU A 40 6.44 6.63 18.34
N PHE A 41 6.10 7.91 18.40
CA PHE A 41 4.82 8.35 18.94
C PHE A 41 3.63 7.85 18.11
N GLY A 42 3.71 7.90 16.78
CA GLY A 42 2.70 7.38 15.88
C GLY A 42 2.50 5.86 15.99
N LEU A 43 3.57 5.10 16.21
CA LEU A 43 3.51 3.66 16.49
C LEU A 43 2.90 3.38 17.87
N LEU A 44 3.25 4.18 18.88
CA LEU A 44 2.66 4.07 20.22
C LEU A 44 1.15 4.30 20.19
N ILE A 45 0.67 5.32 19.48
CA ILE A 45 -0.77 5.58 19.34
C ILE A 45 -1.47 4.40 18.66
N ARG A 46 -0.90 3.88 17.56
CA ARG A 46 -1.44 2.70 16.87
C ARG A 46 -1.54 1.49 17.80
N ALA A 47 -0.48 1.21 18.56
CA ALA A 47 -0.46 0.14 19.55
C ALA A 47 -1.53 0.37 20.64
N ALA A 48 -1.69 1.58 21.16
CA ALA A 48 -2.71 1.91 22.16
C ALA A 48 -4.14 1.72 21.63
N VAL A 49 -4.42 2.15 20.40
CA VAL A 49 -5.73 1.94 19.75
C VAL A 49 -6.01 0.44 19.59
N SER A 50 -5.00 -0.35 19.22
CA SER A 50 -5.12 -1.79 18.98
C SER A 50 -5.54 -2.64 20.19
N LEU A 51 -5.41 -2.09 21.41
CA LEU A 51 -5.84 -2.74 22.65
C LEU A 51 -7.37 -2.91 22.74
N HIS A 52 -8.13 -2.05 22.05
CA HIS A 52 -9.59 -2.04 22.08
C HIS A 52 -10.20 -3.12 21.17
N SER A 53 -11.53 -3.21 21.16
CA SER A 53 -12.28 -4.14 20.31
C SER A 53 -12.01 -3.91 18.80
N TYR A 54 -12.39 -4.88 17.97
CA TYR A 54 -12.27 -4.84 16.51
C TYR A 54 -13.64 -5.02 15.84
N SER A 55 -13.69 -4.81 14.53
CA SER A 55 -14.91 -4.99 13.75
C SER A 55 -15.45 -6.42 13.85
N GLY A 56 -16.65 -6.56 14.43
CA GLY A 56 -17.38 -7.83 14.55
C GLY A 56 -16.97 -8.75 15.69
N ALA A 57 -16.24 -8.26 16.71
CA ALA A 57 -15.88 -9.05 17.88
C ALA A 57 -17.12 -9.62 18.60
N GLY A 58 -17.12 -10.92 18.90
CA GLY A 58 -18.22 -11.61 19.57
C GLY A 58 -19.56 -11.56 18.84
N ASN A 59 -19.56 -11.40 17.50
CA ASN A 59 -20.77 -11.21 16.69
C ASN A 59 -20.98 -12.34 15.64
N PRO A 60 -21.30 -13.57 16.05
CA PRO A 60 -21.61 -14.66 15.13
C PRO A 60 -22.89 -14.37 14.31
N PRO A 61 -23.08 -15.02 13.13
CA PRO A 61 -22.26 -16.08 12.58
C PRO A 61 -21.12 -15.60 11.65
N LYS A 62 -21.19 -14.37 11.13
CA LYS A 62 -20.21 -13.86 10.15
C LYS A 62 -19.12 -12.98 10.77
N PHE A 63 -19.26 -12.43 11.97
CA PHE A 63 -18.29 -11.48 12.53
C PHE A 63 -18.09 -10.27 11.59
N GLY A 64 -16.89 -9.67 11.55
CA GLY A 64 -16.59 -8.48 10.76
C GLY A 64 -15.25 -8.57 10.05
N ASP A 65 -14.67 -7.42 9.70
CA ASP A 65 -13.45 -7.36 8.87
C ASP A 65 -12.25 -8.09 9.48
N PHE A 66 -12.17 -8.16 10.82
CA PHE A 66 -11.13 -8.93 11.50
C PHE A 66 -11.15 -10.41 11.08
N GLU A 67 -12.35 -11.01 11.07
CA GLU A 67 -12.55 -12.40 10.66
C GLU A 67 -12.35 -12.57 9.16
N ALA A 68 -12.73 -11.58 8.35
CA ALA A 68 -12.47 -11.60 6.92
C ALA A 68 -10.95 -11.74 6.63
N GLN A 69 -10.14 -10.90 7.26
CA GLN A 69 -8.68 -10.96 7.10
C GLN A 69 -8.10 -12.27 7.65
N ARG A 70 -8.56 -12.76 8.81
CA ARG A 70 -8.13 -14.04 9.38
C ARG A 70 -8.45 -15.20 8.43
N HIS A 71 -9.67 -15.23 7.90
CA HIS A 71 -10.11 -16.25 6.96
C HIS A 71 -9.30 -16.23 5.67
N TRP A 72 -8.91 -15.05 5.17
CA TRP A 72 -8.00 -14.97 4.02
C TRP A 72 -6.63 -15.58 4.32
N MET A 73 -6.11 -15.43 5.54
CA MET A 73 -4.87 -16.10 5.97
C MET A 73 -5.04 -17.62 6.02
N GLU A 74 -6.16 -18.12 6.56
CA GLU A 74 -6.52 -19.55 6.56
C GLU A 74 -6.56 -20.11 5.12
N ILE A 75 -7.30 -19.47 4.21
CA ILE A 75 -7.47 -19.94 2.83
C ILE A 75 -6.15 -19.93 2.07
N THR A 76 -5.40 -18.82 2.15
CA THR A 76 -4.16 -18.67 1.37
C THR A 76 -3.06 -19.61 1.82
N LEU A 77 -3.05 -19.97 3.11
CA LEU A 77 -2.09 -20.90 3.70
C LEU A 77 -2.37 -22.37 3.36
N ASN A 78 -3.65 -22.76 3.30
CA ASN A 78 -4.06 -24.16 3.21
C ASN A 78 -4.48 -24.60 1.79
N LEU A 79 -4.84 -23.67 0.91
CA LEU A 79 -5.27 -23.97 -0.46
C LEU A 79 -4.25 -23.50 -1.51
N PRO A 80 -4.16 -24.16 -2.67
CA PRO A 80 -3.31 -23.69 -3.76
C PRO A 80 -3.87 -22.41 -4.39
N PRO A 81 -3.03 -21.53 -4.98
CA PRO A 81 -3.46 -20.22 -5.50
C PRO A 81 -4.65 -20.22 -6.45
N LYS A 82 -4.80 -21.28 -7.26
CA LYS A 82 -5.93 -21.47 -8.19
C LYS A 82 -7.30 -21.52 -7.50
N ASP A 83 -7.34 -21.90 -6.23
CA ASP A 83 -8.57 -22.14 -5.47
C ASP A 83 -8.92 -20.96 -4.54
N TRP A 84 -8.05 -19.95 -4.40
CA TRP A 84 -8.26 -18.79 -3.52
C TRP A 84 -9.49 -17.94 -3.88
N TYR A 85 -9.80 -17.83 -5.18
CA TYR A 85 -10.92 -17.04 -5.70
C TYR A 85 -12.06 -17.90 -6.26
N THR A 86 -12.04 -19.21 -6.01
CA THR A 86 -13.01 -20.16 -6.58
C THR A 86 -13.84 -20.78 -5.48
N ASN A 87 -15.17 -20.79 -5.66
CA ASN A 87 -16.07 -21.46 -4.74
C ASN A 87 -15.89 -22.98 -4.85
N SER A 88 -15.70 -23.65 -3.73
CA SER A 88 -15.50 -25.09 -3.64
C SER A 88 -15.95 -25.64 -2.28
N THR A 89 -15.89 -26.96 -2.09
CA THR A 89 -16.12 -27.58 -0.78
C THR A 89 -15.13 -27.12 0.29
N SER A 90 -13.95 -26.66 -0.12
CA SER A 90 -12.88 -26.20 0.78
C SER A 90 -12.82 -24.67 0.94
N ASN A 91 -13.50 -23.91 0.06
CA ASN A 91 -13.53 -22.45 0.07
C ASN A 91 -14.93 -21.96 -0.26
N ASP A 92 -15.66 -21.51 0.74
CA ASP A 92 -17.01 -20.96 0.60
C ASP A 92 -16.92 -19.44 0.42
N LEU A 93 -17.11 -18.96 -0.81
CA LEU A 93 -16.98 -17.53 -1.10
C LEU A 93 -18.08 -16.67 -0.46
N SER A 94 -19.15 -17.28 0.07
CA SER A 94 -20.21 -16.57 0.80
C SER A 94 -19.78 -16.22 2.24
N TYR A 95 -18.76 -16.89 2.77
CA TYR A 95 -18.14 -16.64 4.06
C TYR A 95 -16.80 -15.93 3.85
N TRP A 96 -16.84 -14.60 3.73
CA TRP A 96 -15.65 -13.75 3.55
C TRP A 96 -14.71 -14.18 2.41
N GLY A 97 -15.27 -14.56 1.26
CA GLY A 97 -14.46 -14.90 0.09
C GLY A 97 -13.57 -13.73 -0.36
N LEU A 98 -12.31 -14.04 -0.69
CA LEU A 98 -11.30 -13.06 -1.10
C LEU A 98 -11.82 -12.16 -2.24
N ASP A 99 -11.79 -10.84 -2.00
CA ASP A 99 -12.33 -9.80 -2.90
C ASP A 99 -11.29 -8.72 -3.26
N TYR A 100 -10.04 -8.90 -2.81
CA TYR A 100 -8.90 -8.01 -3.09
C TYR A 100 -7.95 -8.67 -4.10
N PRO A 101 -7.12 -7.89 -4.82
CA PRO A 101 -6.28 -8.44 -5.88
C PRO A 101 -5.13 -9.29 -5.33
N PRO A 102 -4.40 -10.04 -6.19
CA PRO A 102 -3.51 -11.11 -5.75
C PRO A 102 -2.41 -10.71 -4.77
N LEU A 103 -1.97 -9.44 -4.75
CA LEU A 103 -0.95 -9.01 -3.79
C LEU A 103 -1.45 -9.09 -2.34
N THR A 104 -2.75 -8.86 -2.11
CA THR A 104 -3.36 -9.05 -0.78
C THR A 104 -3.42 -10.53 -0.42
N ALA A 105 -3.66 -11.41 -1.39
CA ALA A 105 -3.63 -12.85 -1.14
C ALA A 105 -2.24 -13.31 -0.68
N TYR A 106 -1.16 -12.83 -1.33
CA TYR A 106 0.20 -13.12 -0.88
C TYR A 106 0.52 -12.48 0.48
N GLN A 107 0.04 -11.27 0.76
CA GLN A 107 0.16 -10.65 2.09
C GLN A 107 -0.52 -11.52 3.15
N SER A 108 -1.75 -11.98 2.91
CA SER A 108 -2.46 -12.91 3.80
C SER A 108 -1.72 -14.23 3.97
N TYR A 109 -1.10 -14.76 2.92
CA TYR A 109 -0.26 -15.96 3.02
C TYR A 109 0.93 -15.74 3.96
N PHE A 110 1.68 -14.64 3.80
CA PHE A 110 2.82 -14.34 4.67
C PHE A 110 2.40 -14.10 6.13
N HIS A 111 1.30 -13.38 6.37
CA HIS A 111 0.76 -13.22 7.73
C HIS A 111 0.22 -14.54 8.29
N GLY A 112 -0.38 -15.39 7.46
CA GLY A 112 -0.84 -16.73 7.83
C GLY A 112 0.31 -17.66 8.25
N LEU A 113 1.48 -17.56 7.60
CA LEU A 113 2.68 -18.27 8.04
C LEU A 113 3.13 -17.82 9.45
N PHE A 114 3.06 -16.52 9.73
CA PHE A 114 3.35 -15.96 11.04
C PHE A 114 2.34 -16.45 12.09
N LEU A 115 1.04 -16.40 11.81
CA LEU A 115 0.00 -16.92 12.70
C LEU A 115 0.17 -18.41 12.96
N ARG A 116 0.38 -19.23 11.92
CA ARG A 116 0.58 -20.68 12.07
C ARG A 116 1.71 -21.04 13.02
N PHE A 117 2.77 -20.22 13.04
CA PHE A 117 3.92 -20.46 13.89
C PHE A 117 3.61 -20.25 15.38
N PHE A 118 2.73 -19.31 15.74
CA PHE A 118 2.43 -18.95 17.13
C PHE A 118 1.08 -19.46 17.65
N ASP A 119 0.07 -19.54 16.80
CA ASP A 119 -1.31 -19.94 17.11
C ASP A 119 -1.91 -20.71 15.90
N PRO A 120 -1.52 -21.98 15.69
CA PRO A 120 -1.91 -22.76 14.50
C PRO A 120 -3.42 -22.95 14.38
N ASP A 121 -4.13 -23.02 15.50
CA ASP A 121 -5.59 -23.18 15.52
C ASP A 121 -6.31 -21.95 14.94
N SER A 122 -5.68 -20.76 14.97
CA SER A 122 -6.23 -19.53 14.39
C SER A 122 -6.33 -19.54 12.86
N VAL A 123 -5.64 -20.46 12.18
CA VAL A 123 -5.60 -20.56 10.70
C VAL A 123 -5.83 -22.00 10.22
N ALA A 124 -6.38 -22.85 11.08
CA ALA A 124 -6.72 -24.23 10.75
C ALA A 124 -7.93 -24.30 9.81
N LEU A 125 -7.78 -24.99 8.69
CA LEU A 125 -8.84 -25.10 7.68
C LEU A 125 -10.10 -25.74 8.30
N PHE A 126 -11.27 -25.16 8.03
CA PHE A 126 -12.61 -25.58 8.50
C PHE A 126 -12.93 -25.34 9.97
N THR A 127 -11.96 -25.44 10.86
CA THR A 127 -12.20 -25.35 12.32
C THR A 127 -11.97 -23.96 12.89
N SER A 128 -11.23 -23.10 12.18
CA SER A 128 -10.85 -21.76 12.68
C SER A 128 -11.85 -20.64 12.39
N ARG A 129 -12.98 -20.93 11.75
CA ARG A 129 -14.03 -19.92 11.48
C ARG A 129 -14.58 -19.36 12.78
N GLY A 130 -14.50 -18.04 12.94
CA GLY A 130 -14.91 -17.35 14.17
C GLY A 130 -14.00 -17.62 15.37
N TYR A 131 -12.75 -18.01 15.16
CA TYR A 131 -11.80 -18.27 16.22
C TYR A 131 -11.38 -16.97 16.92
N GLU A 132 -11.79 -16.80 18.18
CA GLU A 132 -11.48 -15.63 18.99
C GLU A 132 -10.66 -16.01 20.23
N THR A 133 -9.39 -15.58 20.25
CA THR A 133 -8.52 -15.69 21.43
C THR A 133 -7.78 -14.38 21.66
N TYR A 134 -7.35 -14.14 22.90
CA TYR A 134 -6.54 -12.97 23.22
C TYR A 134 -5.21 -12.97 22.45
N LEU A 135 -4.56 -14.13 22.33
CA LEU A 135 -3.31 -14.29 21.59
C LEU A 135 -3.49 -14.03 20.10
N GLY A 136 -4.51 -14.65 19.48
CA GLY A 136 -4.83 -14.45 18.07
C GLY A 136 -5.12 -12.98 17.74
N LYS A 137 -5.87 -12.28 18.60
CA LYS A 137 -6.07 -10.83 18.51
C LYS A 137 -4.73 -10.09 18.51
N LEU A 138 -3.85 -10.37 19.46
CA LEU A 138 -2.56 -9.69 19.58
C LEU A 138 -1.68 -9.91 18.35
N LEU A 139 -1.57 -11.15 17.87
CA LEU A 139 -0.79 -11.51 16.68
C LEU A 139 -1.29 -10.78 15.43
N MET A 140 -2.61 -10.75 15.25
CA MET A 140 -3.27 -10.01 14.17
C MET A 140 -3.03 -8.50 14.26
N ARG A 141 -3.03 -7.90 15.46
CA ARG A 141 -2.68 -6.47 15.59
C ARG A 141 -1.21 -6.22 15.22
N TRP A 142 -0.31 -7.15 15.53
CA TRP A 142 1.10 -7.06 15.15
C TRP A 142 1.34 -7.12 13.65
N THR A 143 0.56 -7.90 12.89
CA THR A 143 0.70 -7.96 11.43
C THR A 143 0.34 -6.62 10.77
N VAL A 144 -0.70 -5.92 11.25
CA VAL A 144 -1.04 -4.57 10.78
C VAL A 144 0.05 -3.57 11.16
N LEU A 145 0.48 -3.56 12.42
CA LEU A 145 1.50 -2.62 12.91
C LEU A 145 2.86 -2.78 12.20
N SER A 146 3.29 -4.02 11.99
CA SER A 146 4.52 -4.31 11.25
C SER A 146 4.40 -3.94 9.77
N SER A 147 3.25 -4.17 9.14
CA SER A 147 2.98 -3.75 7.76
C SER A 147 3.09 -2.22 7.59
N ASP A 148 2.51 -1.44 8.50
CA ASP A 148 2.66 0.02 8.54
C ASP A 148 4.13 0.43 8.64
N ALA A 149 4.86 -0.17 9.60
CA ALA A 149 6.25 0.15 9.87
C ALA A 149 7.19 -0.21 8.70
N LEU A 150 6.88 -1.26 7.94
CA LEU A 150 7.70 -1.74 6.83
C LEU A 150 7.39 -1.08 5.49
N VAL A 151 6.13 -0.66 5.26
CA VAL A 151 5.70 -0.12 3.96
C VAL A 151 5.38 1.37 4.03
N PHE A 152 4.49 1.78 4.93
CA PHE A 152 3.98 3.14 4.97
C PHE A 152 5.00 4.13 5.52
N PHE A 153 5.62 3.82 6.66
CA PHE A 153 6.57 4.72 7.32
C PHE A 153 7.79 5.02 6.45
N PRO A 154 8.46 4.03 5.81
CA PRO A 154 9.57 4.28 4.90
C PRO A 154 9.14 5.06 3.65
N ALA A 155 7.94 4.83 3.12
CA ALA A 155 7.40 5.58 1.99
C ALA A 155 7.18 7.07 2.34
N VAL A 156 6.61 7.35 3.51
CA VAL A 156 6.45 8.73 4.02
C VAL A 156 7.81 9.40 4.23
N PHE A 157 8.78 8.68 4.83
CA PHE A 157 10.14 9.18 4.97
C PHE A 157 10.76 9.55 3.62
N TYR A 158 10.66 8.64 2.64
CA TYR A 158 11.17 8.85 1.30
C TYR A 158 10.51 10.05 0.62
N PHE A 159 9.18 10.17 0.70
CA PHE A 159 8.43 11.30 0.17
C PHE A 159 8.91 12.63 0.78
N LEU A 160 8.99 12.72 2.11
CA LEU A 160 9.42 13.94 2.79
C LEU A 160 10.86 14.31 2.46
N TYR A 161 11.74 13.31 2.39
CA TYR A 161 13.14 13.53 2.01
C TYR A 161 13.23 14.22 0.65
N VAL A 162 12.55 13.67 -0.36
CA VAL A 162 12.59 14.19 -1.73
C VAL A 162 11.82 15.51 -1.84
N TYR A 163 10.66 15.62 -1.20
CA TYR A 163 9.83 16.83 -1.23
C TYR A 163 10.57 18.04 -0.66
N TYR A 164 11.33 17.86 0.41
CA TYR A 164 12.12 18.95 0.98
C TYR A 164 13.46 19.14 0.29
N TYR A 165 14.02 18.13 -0.39
CA TYR A 165 15.32 18.21 -1.08
C TYR A 165 15.45 19.49 -1.94
N GLY A 166 16.57 20.20 -1.83
CA GLY A 166 16.83 21.46 -2.56
C GLY A 166 16.00 22.71 -2.20
N ARG A 167 14.90 22.62 -1.44
CA ARG A 167 14.11 23.82 -1.04
C ARG A 167 14.89 24.72 -0.06
N LYS A 168 15.04 26.00 -0.41
CA LYS A 168 15.56 27.07 0.48
C LYS A 168 14.45 27.54 1.43
N GLY A 169 14.78 27.82 2.70
CA GLY A 169 13.82 28.31 3.70
C GLY A 169 13.05 27.23 4.46
N ARG A 170 13.63 26.05 4.68
CA ARG A 170 12.98 24.96 5.42
C ARG A 170 12.82 25.33 6.91
N ASN A 171 11.58 25.39 7.39
CA ASN A 171 11.30 25.45 8.81
C ASN A 171 11.13 24.03 9.37
N THR A 172 11.83 23.72 10.47
CA THR A 172 11.71 22.43 11.18
C THR A 172 10.27 22.19 11.66
N CYS A 173 9.55 23.25 12.04
CA CYS A 173 8.15 23.16 12.45
C CYS A 173 7.25 22.68 11.31
N ASP A 174 7.43 23.20 10.10
CA ASP A 174 6.65 22.75 8.94
C ASP A 174 6.92 21.27 8.67
N ILE A 175 8.19 20.86 8.68
CA ILE A 175 8.58 19.45 8.47
C ILE A 175 7.92 18.56 9.53
N ALA A 176 7.98 18.95 10.80
CA ALA A 176 7.35 18.22 11.90
C ALA A 176 5.84 18.09 11.71
N TRP A 177 5.18 19.18 11.28
CA TRP A 177 3.75 19.20 11.02
C TRP A 177 3.36 18.27 9.87
N HIS A 178 4.09 18.28 8.76
CA HIS A 178 3.81 17.36 7.64
C HIS A 178 4.04 15.89 8.03
N ILE A 179 5.08 15.59 8.83
CA ILE A 179 5.28 14.23 9.38
C ILE A 179 4.09 13.84 10.26
N ALA A 180 3.67 14.71 11.17
CA ALA A 180 2.57 14.44 12.08
C ALA A 180 1.24 14.25 11.33
N MET A 181 0.93 15.09 10.35
CA MET A 181 -0.28 14.96 9.53
C MET A 181 -0.34 13.64 8.76
N LEU A 182 0.80 13.17 8.26
CA LEU A 182 0.88 11.91 7.49
C LEU A 182 0.86 10.68 8.41
N LEU A 183 1.64 10.69 9.50
CA LEU A 183 1.81 9.51 10.36
C LEU A 183 0.77 9.43 11.49
N ILE A 184 0.22 10.54 11.95
CA ILE A 184 -0.72 10.61 13.09
C ILE A 184 -2.12 11.01 12.61
N ASN A 185 -2.48 10.68 11.37
CA ASN A 185 -3.83 10.89 10.89
C ASN A 185 -4.82 9.99 11.68
N PRO A 186 -5.77 10.57 12.44
CA PRO A 186 -6.65 9.79 13.31
C PRO A 186 -7.58 8.85 12.54
N ALA A 187 -8.07 9.26 11.37
CA ALA A 187 -8.97 8.42 10.57
C ALA A 187 -8.26 7.15 10.09
N MET A 188 -7.01 7.29 9.60
CA MET A 188 -6.19 6.15 9.19
C MET A 188 -5.88 5.21 10.35
N ILE A 189 -5.51 5.76 11.51
CA ILE A 189 -5.20 4.96 12.70
C ILE A 189 -6.43 4.20 13.17
N LEU A 190 -7.59 4.85 13.26
CA LEU A 190 -8.83 4.21 13.74
C LEU A 190 -9.32 3.12 12.79
N ILE A 191 -9.20 3.30 11.48
CA ILE A 191 -9.61 2.30 10.50
C ILE A 191 -8.64 1.09 10.53
N ASP A 192 -7.34 1.31 10.43
CA ASP A 192 -6.40 0.18 10.33
C ASP A 192 -6.20 -0.52 11.68
N HIS A 193 -6.03 0.23 12.77
CA HIS A 193 -5.66 -0.31 14.09
C HIS A 193 -6.84 -0.46 15.06
N GLY A 194 -7.95 0.21 14.80
CA GLY A 194 -9.22 0.01 15.52
C GLY A 194 -10.09 -1.01 14.81
N HIS A 195 -10.63 -0.64 13.64
CA HIS A 195 -11.56 -1.45 12.85
C HIS A 195 -10.94 -2.76 12.33
N PHE A 196 -9.64 -2.74 12.03
CA PHE A 196 -8.83 -3.86 11.49
C PHE A 196 -8.81 -3.92 9.96
N GLN A 197 -7.92 -3.14 9.35
CA GLN A 197 -7.74 -3.03 7.91
C GLN A 197 -6.26 -2.87 7.56
N TYR A 198 -5.88 -3.21 6.32
CA TYR A 198 -4.51 -3.07 5.80
C TYR A 198 -4.39 -1.93 4.76
N ASN A 199 -4.96 -0.76 5.00
CA ASN A 199 -4.97 0.32 4.00
C ASN A 199 -3.58 0.95 3.78
N CYS A 200 -2.80 1.06 4.86
CA CYS A 200 -1.46 1.65 4.86
C CYS A 200 -0.48 0.98 3.89
N ILE A 201 -0.66 -0.29 3.52
CA ILE A 201 0.20 -0.97 2.51
C ILE A 201 0.00 -0.33 1.13
N SER A 202 -1.24 -0.30 0.61
CA SER A 202 -1.56 0.30 -0.70
C SER A 202 -1.25 1.80 -0.72
N LEU A 203 -1.56 2.52 0.36
CA LEU A 203 -1.22 3.93 0.50
C LEU A 203 0.30 4.15 0.55
N GLY A 204 1.04 3.29 1.24
CA GLY A 204 2.50 3.35 1.30
C GLY A 204 3.12 3.17 -0.08
N PHE A 205 2.66 2.19 -0.86
CA PHE A 205 3.07 2.04 -2.26
C PHE A 205 2.72 3.28 -3.10
N THR A 206 1.54 3.86 -2.91
CA THR A 206 1.12 5.08 -3.63
C THR A 206 2.00 6.28 -3.27
N VAL A 207 2.26 6.54 -1.99
CA VAL A 207 3.14 7.61 -1.51
C VAL A 207 4.56 7.39 -2.02
N GLY A 208 5.06 6.16 -1.98
CA GLY A 208 6.35 5.78 -2.54
C GLY A 208 6.44 6.02 -4.04
N ALA A 209 5.36 5.74 -4.78
CA ALA A 209 5.27 6.02 -6.22
C ALA A 209 5.34 7.53 -6.50
N VAL A 210 4.61 8.35 -5.73
CA VAL A 210 4.72 9.82 -5.80
C VAL A 210 6.16 10.26 -5.51
N ALA A 211 6.77 9.78 -4.42
CA ALA A 211 8.15 10.11 -4.07
C ALA A 211 9.16 9.74 -5.18
N ALA A 212 8.95 8.62 -5.87
CA ALA A 212 9.74 8.21 -7.03
C ALA A 212 9.56 9.14 -8.24
N ILE A 213 8.34 9.65 -8.49
CA ILE A 213 8.11 10.68 -9.53
C ILE A 213 8.90 11.95 -9.21
N PHE A 214 8.84 12.43 -7.96
CA PHE A 214 9.60 13.61 -7.52
C PHE A 214 11.13 13.39 -7.62
N SER A 215 11.58 12.14 -7.50
CA SER A 215 12.99 11.76 -7.69
C SER A 215 13.37 11.47 -9.16
N HIS A 216 12.46 11.72 -10.10
CA HIS A 216 12.60 11.41 -11.53
C HIS A 216 12.85 9.92 -11.85
N LYS A 217 12.44 9.01 -10.95
CA LYS A 217 12.54 7.55 -11.12
C LYS A 217 11.21 6.97 -11.61
N ASP A 218 10.85 7.30 -12.85
CA ASP A 218 9.51 6.99 -13.41
C ASP A 218 9.20 5.49 -13.46
N LEU A 219 10.21 4.64 -13.76
CA LEU A 219 10.04 3.19 -13.76
C LEU A 219 9.70 2.64 -12.38
N VAL A 220 10.37 3.15 -11.34
CA VAL A 220 10.09 2.76 -9.94
C VAL A 220 8.71 3.24 -9.53
N ALA A 221 8.32 4.45 -9.94
CA ALA A 221 6.98 4.97 -9.69
C ALA A 221 5.90 4.08 -10.32
N SER A 222 6.09 3.65 -11.57
CA SER A 222 5.17 2.73 -12.25
C SER A 222 5.07 1.39 -11.52
N ALA A 223 6.18 0.79 -11.12
CA ALA A 223 6.18 -0.48 -10.39
C ALA A 223 5.45 -0.35 -9.04
N LEU A 224 5.78 0.67 -8.24
CA LEU A 224 5.14 0.91 -6.94
C LEU A 224 3.64 1.18 -7.09
N PHE A 225 3.22 1.98 -8.07
CA PHE A 225 1.79 2.22 -8.30
C PHE A 225 1.06 0.95 -8.77
N CYS A 226 1.70 0.10 -9.59
CA CYS A 226 1.14 -1.21 -9.94
C CYS A 226 0.97 -2.09 -8.70
N LEU A 227 1.94 -2.10 -7.77
CA LEU A 227 1.80 -2.82 -6.49
C LEU A 227 0.65 -2.26 -5.65
N ALA A 228 0.49 -0.93 -5.58
CA ALA A 228 -0.65 -0.31 -4.88
C ALA A 228 -1.99 -0.80 -5.45
N LEU A 229 -2.15 -0.80 -6.78
CA LEU A 229 -3.35 -1.30 -7.47
C LEU A 229 -3.61 -2.78 -7.22
N ASN A 230 -2.54 -3.58 -7.16
CA ASN A 230 -2.64 -5.02 -6.93
C ASN A 230 -2.87 -5.39 -5.45
N HIS A 231 -2.68 -4.45 -4.52
CA HIS A 231 -3.04 -4.62 -3.12
C HIS A 231 -4.48 -4.16 -2.84
N LYS A 232 -4.89 -3.02 -3.40
CA LYS A 232 -6.25 -2.53 -3.24
C LYS A 232 -6.71 -1.85 -4.53
N GLN A 233 -7.76 -2.41 -5.14
CA GLN A 233 -8.32 -1.90 -6.39
C GLN A 233 -8.81 -0.45 -6.28
N MET A 234 -9.12 0.02 -5.07
CA MET A 234 -9.48 1.42 -4.77
C MET A 234 -8.39 2.42 -5.16
N SER A 235 -7.12 1.99 -5.24
CA SER A 235 -6.03 2.83 -5.77
C SER A 235 -6.20 3.21 -7.24
N ALA A 236 -7.15 2.58 -7.96
CA ALA A 236 -7.54 2.95 -9.32
C ALA A 236 -8.06 4.39 -9.42
N TYR A 237 -8.55 4.97 -8.32
CA TYR A 237 -8.96 6.38 -8.27
C TYR A 237 -7.81 7.34 -8.60
N TYR A 238 -6.56 6.94 -8.33
CA TYR A 238 -5.38 7.73 -8.65
C TYR A 238 -4.84 7.44 -10.06
N ALA A 239 -5.30 6.36 -10.71
CA ALA A 239 -4.72 5.89 -11.97
C ALA A 239 -4.79 6.92 -13.11
N PRO A 240 -5.88 7.68 -13.32
CA PRO A 240 -5.91 8.72 -14.35
C PRO A 240 -4.82 9.79 -14.15
N ALA A 241 -4.56 10.20 -12.91
CA ALA A 241 -3.54 11.20 -12.59
C ALA A 241 -2.12 10.67 -12.85
N PHE A 242 -1.82 9.46 -12.37
CA PHE A 242 -0.52 8.80 -12.63
C PHE A 242 -0.29 8.59 -14.12
N PHE A 243 -1.31 8.08 -14.83
CA PHE A 243 -1.24 7.84 -16.26
C PHE A 243 -0.99 9.14 -17.04
N ALA A 244 -1.82 10.16 -16.84
CA ALA A 244 -1.69 11.43 -17.56
C ALA A 244 -0.35 12.11 -17.28
N HIS A 245 0.14 12.08 -16.03
CA HIS A 245 1.43 12.65 -15.66
C HIS A 245 2.59 11.93 -16.36
N LEU A 246 2.67 10.60 -16.25
CA LEU A 246 3.77 9.81 -16.80
C LEU A 246 3.76 9.81 -18.33
N LEU A 247 2.57 9.69 -18.95
CA LEU A 247 2.41 9.79 -20.40
C LEU A 247 2.83 11.18 -20.90
N GLY A 248 2.33 12.24 -20.27
CA GLY A 248 2.68 13.62 -20.63
C GLY A 248 4.18 13.89 -20.51
N LYS A 249 4.85 13.29 -19.51
CA LYS A 249 6.31 13.35 -19.36
C LYS A 249 7.03 12.61 -20.48
N CYS A 250 6.57 11.43 -20.89
CA CYS A 250 7.15 10.66 -21.99
C CYS A 250 7.02 11.38 -23.34
N LEU A 251 5.85 11.96 -23.61
CA LEU A 251 5.57 12.68 -24.86
C LEU A 251 6.47 13.91 -25.07
N ARG A 252 7.00 14.48 -23.99
CA ARG A 252 7.95 15.62 -24.04
C ARG A 252 9.41 15.21 -24.22
N ARG A 253 9.73 13.91 -24.21
CA ARG A 253 11.09 13.40 -24.43
C ARG A 253 11.40 13.29 -25.92
N ARG A 254 12.70 13.23 -26.25
CA ARG A 254 13.19 13.12 -27.63
C ARG A 254 12.63 11.89 -28.38
N ASN A 255 12.52 10.75 -27.68
CA ASN A 255 12.02 9.49 -28.22
C ASN A 255 10.78 9.01 -27.43
N PRO A 256 9.60 9.58 -27.66
CA PRO A 256 8.42 9.35 -26.82
C PRO A 256 7.96 7.88 -26.84
N ILE A 257 8.01 7.22 -27.99
CA ILE A 257 7.62 5.81 -28.15
C ILE A 257 8.47 4.89 -27.26
N LEU A 258 9.79 5.13 -27.22
CA LEU A 258 10.71 4.34 -26.41
C LEU A 258 10.44 4.50 -24.92
N GLU A 259 10.14 5.72 -24.47
CA GLU A 259 9.84 5.99 -23.05
C GLU A 259 8.51 5.36 -22.62
N VAL A 260 7.48 5.45 -23.47
CA VAL A 260 6.20 4.75 -23.24
C VAL A 260 6.40 3.24 -23.20
N TYR A 261 7.20 2.70 -24.12
CA TYR A 261 7.52 1.27 -24.16
C TYR A 261 8.21 0.80 -22.87
N LYS A 262 9.18 1.55 -22.35
CA LYS A 262 9.83 1.22 -21.06
C LYS A 262 8.84 1.17 -19.90
N LEU A 263 7.94 2.15 -19.80
CA LEU A 263 6.90 2.13 -18.76
C LEU A 263 5.95 0.95 -18.94
N GLY A 264 5.52 0.69 -20.19
CA GLY A 264 4.67 -0.44 -20.52
C GLY A 264 5.29 -1.78 -20.11
N LEU A 265 6.57 -1.99 -20.38
CA LEU A 265 7.29 -3.19 -19.95
C LEU A 265 7.30 -3.37 -18.42
N VAL A 266 7.52 -2.30 -17.67
CA VAL A 266 7.51 -2.38 -16.20
C VAL A 266 6.11 -2.68 -15.66
N VAL A 267 5.09 -2.04 -16.22
CA VAL A 267 3.69 -2.30 -15.84
C VAL A 267 3.33 -3.75 -16.13
N LEU A 268 3.52 -4.21 -17.37
CA LEU A 268 3.21 -5.58 -17.78
C LEU A 268 4.02 -6.61 -16.99
N GLY A 269 5.32 -6.36 -16.77
CA GLY A 269 6.17 -7.23 -15.97
C GLY A 269 5.72 -7.33 -14.51
N THR A 270 5.35 -6.21 -13.89
CA THR A 270 4.87 -6.19 -12.50
C THR A 270 3.54 -6.94 -12.37
N PHE A 271 2.60 -6.70 -13.29
CA PHE A 271 1.34 -7.43 -13.33
C PHE A 271 1.56 -8.92 -13.59
N ALA A 272 2.44 -9.28 -14.53
CA ALA A 272 2.72 -10.67 -14.85
C ALA A 272 3.31 -11.44 -13.66
N ILE A 273 4.20 -10.81 -12.88
CA ILE A 273 4.76 -11.42 -11.65
C ILE A 273 3.67 -11.64 -10.60
N VAL A 274 2.85 -10.62 -10.32
CA VAL A 274 1.81 -10.71 -9.28
C VAL A 274 0.70 -11.69 -9.69
N TRP A 275 0.29 -11.67 -10.96
CA TRP A 275 -0.79 -12.49 -11.48
C TRP A 275 -0.34 -13.87 -11.96
N TRP A 276 0.95 -14.20 -11.86
CA TRP A 276 1.56 -15.41 -12.43
C TRP A 276 0.72 -16.69 -12.28
N PRO A 277 0.16 -17.04 -11.11
CA PRO A 277 -0.63 -18.27 -10.96
C PRO A 277 -1.92 -18.30 -11.79
N TYR A 278 -2.43 -17.14 -12.18
CA TYR A 278 -3.72 -16.96 -12.86
C TYR A 278 -3.57 -16.76 -14.38
N LEU A 279 -2.35 -16.59 -14.90
CA LEU A 279 -2.12 -16.32 -16.33
C LEU A 279 -2.29 -17.55 -17.24
N HIS A 280 -2.50 -18.74 -16.67
CA HIS A 280 -2.60 -19.99 -17.43
C HIS A 280 -3.90 -20.11 -18.26
N SER A 281 -4.96 -19.38 -17.90
CA SER A 281 -6.24 -19.40 -18.62
C SER A 281 -6.98 -18.06 -18.48
N SER A 282 -7.68 -17.65 -19.53
CA SER A 282 -8.59 -16.49 -19.50
C SER A 282 -9.66 -16.63 -18.43
N ASP A 283 -10.15 -17.86 -18.19
CA ASP A 283 -11.18 -18.12 -17.19
C ASP A 283 -10.67 -17.87 -15.77
N ALA A 284 -9.39 -18.19 -15.51
CA ALA A 284 -8.77 -17.94 -14.21
C ALA A 284 -8.64 -16.43 -13.95
N ILE A 285 -8.23 -15.65 -14.94
CA ILE A 285 -8.17 -14.19 -14.85
C ILE A 285 -9.59 -13.62 -14.61
N LEU A 286 -10.57 -14.06 -15.40
CA LEU A 286 -11.94 -13.54 -15.31
C LEU A 286 -12.57 -13.83 -13.94
N ARG A 287 -12.30 -15.00 -13.36
CA ARG A 287 -12.73 -15.32 -11.98
C ARG A 287 -12.19 -14.33 -10.96
N VAL A 288 -10.89 -14.05 -10.99
CA VAL A 288 -10.28 -13.05 -10.08
C VAL A 288 -10.93 -11.69 -10.31
N VAL A 289 -10.99 -11.22 -11.56
CA VAL A 289 -11.56 -9.91 -11.91
C VAL A 289 -13.03 -9.76 -11.46
N SER A 290 -13.84 -10.81 -11.62
CA SER A 290 -15.25 -10.82 -11.20
C SER A 290 -15.42 -10.65 -9.68
N ARG A 291 -14.42 -11.06 -8.89
CA ARG A 291 -14.39 -10.85 -7.44
C ARG A 291 -13.97 -9.44 -7.06
N LEU A 292 -13.04 -8.84 -7.82
CA LEU A 292 -12.54 -7.48 -7.55
C LEU A 292 -13.56 -6.39 -7.87
N ALA A 293 -14.37 -6.62 -8.90
CA ALA A 293 -15.41 -5.71 -9.37
C ALA A 293 -16.75 -6.46 -9.46
N PRO A 294 -17.43 -6.71 -8.33
CA PRO A 294 -18.74 -7.35 -8.34
C PRO A 294 -19.76 -6.39 -8.97
N PHE A 295 -20.36 -6.80 -10.09
CA PHE A 295 -21.36 -6.01 -10.82
C PHE A 295 -22.77 -6.05 -10.17
N GLU A 296 -22.95 -6.89 -9.15
CA GLU A 296 -24.24 -7.11 -8.47
C GLU A 296 -24.31 -6.40 -7.10
N ARG A 297 -24.29 -5.05 -7.09
CA ARG A 297 -24.65 -4.28 -5.90
C ARG A 297 -25.93 -3.49 -6.15
N GLY A 298 -26.86 -3.51 -5.20
CA GLY A 298 -28.07 -2.72 -5.28
C GLY A 298 -27.77 -1.22 -5.26
N ILE A 299 -28.71 -0.44 -5.76
CA ILE A 299 -28.55 1.00 -5.96
C ILE A 299 -28.85 1.73 -4.63
N TYR A 300 -27.88 2.48 -4.10
CA TYR A 300 -27.98 3.29 -2.86
C TYR A 300 -28.36 2.50 -1.58
N GLU A 301 -27.93 1.25 -1.46
CA GLU A 301 -28.17 0.44 -0.26
C GLU A 301 -27.33 0.89 0.95
N ASP A 302 -26.18 1.54 0.69
CA ASP A 302 -25.24 1.98 1.72
C ASP A 302 -25.39 3.47 2.05
N TYR A 303 -25.37 3.80 3.35
CA TYR A 303 -25.32 5.17 3.83
C TYR A 303 -23.92 5.77 3.70
N VAL A 304 -23.66 6.42 2.56
CA VAL A 304 -22.40 7.12 2.27
C VAL A 304 -22.68 8.60 2.04
N ALA A 305 -21.75 9.48 2.44
CA ALA A 305 -21.79 10.91 2.14
C ALA A 305 -21.49 11.16 0.65
N ASN A 306 -22.38 10.71 -0.22
CA ASN A 306 -22.30 10.89 -1.67
C ASN A 306 -23.16 12.08 -2.12
N PHE A 307 -22.95 12.55 -3.35
CA PHE A 307 -23.82 13.54 -3.98
C PHE A 307 -25.17 12.87 -4.27
N CYS A 308 -26.16 13.12 -3.40
CA CYS A 308 -27.57 12.81 -3.68
C CYS A 308 -28.12 13.75 -4.75
#